data_AF-B6HS67-F1
#
_entry.id   AF-B6HS67-F1
#
_cell.length_a   1.000
_cell.length_b   1.000
_cell.length_c   1.000
_cell.angle_alpha   90.00
_cell.angle_beta   90.00
_cell.angle_gamma   90.00
#
_symmetry.space_group_name_H-M   'P 1'
#
loop_
_entity.id
_entity.type
_entity.pdbx_description
1 polymer ?
#
loop_
_entity_poly.entity_id
_entity_poly.type
_entity_poly.pdbx_seq_one_letter_code
_entity_poly.pdbx_strand_id
1 'polypeptide(L)'
;MAPRIWCGWLLQHSHSLSCQRGLRHKQSLSAWNESEATSKPATVRTKPITTAAMTITTLEPPRCPTCYEHGIRQIVNGNNPNGNAGRPYYICDLCDRFICFDDQRGISPANPRCRCGRYTRRQIAGTEKEVPHGIHYVCARGWCSFYSEEVDQDGVQRRVPARLVGTCSGYSYI
;
A
#
# COMPACT_ATOMS: atom_id res chain seq x y z
N MET A 1 30.29 -4.86 -16.90
CA MET A 1 29.44 -3.83 -16.23
C MET A 1 28.70 -4.52 -15.10
N ALA A 2 29.09 -4.27 -13.84
CA ALA A 2 28.48 -4.91 -12.67
C ALA A 2 27.21 -4.13 -12.26
N PRO A 3 26.09 -4.79 -11.91
CA PRO A 3 24.93 -4.10 -11.40
C PRO A 3 25.24 -3.62 -9.98
N ARG A 4 25.13 -2.30 -9.76
CA ARG A 4 25.19 -1.71 -8.43
C ARG A 4 24.05 -2.29 -7.60
N ILE A 5 24.42 -3.06 -6.57
CA ILE A 5 23.52 -3.58 -5.55
C ILE A 5 23.06 -2.39 -4.72
N TRP A 6 21.86 -1.86 -4.98
CA TRP A 6 21.28 -0.80 -4.17
C TRP A 6 20.57 -1.42 -2.96
N CYS A 7 21.38 -1.74 -1.94
CA CYS A 7 20.96 -1.73 -0.55
C CYS A 7 20.71 -0.29 -0.13
N GLY A 8 19.48 0.00 0.30
CA GLY A 8 19.12 1.12 1.16
C GLY A 8 19.34 2.53 0.61
N TRP A 9 18.25 3.30 0.41
CA TRP A 9 18.32 4.74 0.65
C TRP A 9 17.09 5.27 1.40
N LEU A 10 17.44 6.00 2.46
CA LEU A 10 16.74 7.03 3.22
C LEU A 10 16.50 8.28 2.33
N LEU A 11 15.87 9.42 2.68
CA LEU A 11 15.36 10.15 3.86
C LEU A 11 14.45 11.25 3.24
N GLN A 12 13.42 11.80 3.88
CA GLN A 12 13.55 12.95 4.78
C GLN A 12 12.26 13.16 5.60
N HIS A 13 12.49 13.44 6.88
CA HIS A 13 11.54 14.02 7.81
C HIS A 13 11.21 15.47 7.47
N SER A 14 10.02 15.93 7.86
CA SER A 14 9.80 17.32 8.28
C SER A 14 8.74 17.36 9.39
N HIS A 15 9.03 18.19 10.38
CA HIS A 15 8.39 18.28 11.69
C HIS A 15 7.02 18.98 11.67
N SER A 16 6.16 18.49 12.57
CA SER A 16 5.32 19.21 13.56
C SER A 16 4.70 20.57 13.19
N LEU A 17 3.36 20.62 13.22
CA LEU A 17 2.62 21.67 13.92
C LEU A 17 1.41 21.06 14.63
N SER A 18 1.30 21.37 15.91
CA SER A 18 0.20 21.07 16.81
C SER A 18 -1.00 21.98 16.53
N CYS A 19 -2.22 21.51 16.77
CA CYS A 19 -3.29 22.34 17.34
C CYS A 19 -4.36 21.48 18.00
N GLN A 20 -4.99 22.07 19.02
CA GLN A 20 -5.61 21.44 20.17
C GLN A 20 -7.14 21.27 20.06
N ARG A 21 -7.65 20.28 20.81
CA ARG A 21 -8.86 20.24 21.68
C ARG A 21 -10.22 20.75 21.18
N GLY A 22 -11.23 19.93 21.50
CA GLY A 22 -12.63 20.30 21.74
C GLY A 22 -13.53 19.92 20.58
N LEU A 23 -14.64 19.20 20.72
CA LEU A 23 -15.69 19.33 21.73
C LEU A 23 -16.42 17.99 21.92
N ARG A 24 -16.73 17.68 23.19
CA ARG A 24 -17.75 16.70 23.56
C ARG A 24 -19.12 17.27 23.23
N HIS A 25 -20.00 16.51 22.60
CA HIS A 25 -21.44 16.68 22.74
C HIS A 25 -22.06 15.34 23.10
N LYS A 26 -22.58 15.27 24.33
CA LYS A 26 -23.51 14.24 24.80
C LYS A 26 -24.90 14.63 24.30
N GLN A 27 -25.57 13.76 23.57
CA GLN A 27 -27.04 13.69 23.51
C GLN A 27 -27.37 12.19 23.40
N SER A 28 -27.82 11.57 24.49
CA SER A 28 -29.23 11.48 24.90
C SER A 28 -29.93 10.33 24.17
N LEU A 29 -29.95 9.19 24.85
CA LEU A 29 -30.78 8.04 24.56
C LEU A 29 -32.27 8.44 24.64
N SER A 30 -33.03 8.19 23.58
CA SER A 30 -34.48 7.99 23.70
C SER A 30 -34.88 6.74 22.92
N ALA A 31 -35.64 5.91 23.64
CA ALA A 31 -36.14 4.62 23.24
C ALA A 31 -36.99 4.68 21.97
N TRP A 32 -36.80 3.70 21.09
CA TRP A 32 -37.78 3.35 20.06
C TRP A 32 -38.19 1.90 20.26
N ASN A 33 -39.48 1.75 20.51
CA ASN A 33 -40.17 0.51 20.82
C ASN A 33 -40.19 -0.45 19.63
N GLU A 34 -40.17 -1.73 20.01
CA GLU A 34 -40.38 -2.90 19.18
C GLU A 34 -41.75 -2.84 18.49
N SER A 35 -41.75 -3.18 17.19
CA SER A 35 -42.92 -3.76 16.55
C SER A 35 -42.44 -4.90 15.65
N GLU A 36 -42.70 -6.12 16.10
CA GLU A 36 -42.50 -7.35 15.37
C GLU A 36 -43.44 -7.36 14.15
N ALA A 37 -42.86 -7.18 12.96
CA ALA A 37 -43.50 -7.50 11.71
C ALA A 37 -42.83 -8.75 11.12
N THR A 38 -43.44 -9.91 11.38
CA THR A 38 -43.16 -11.18 10.70
C THR A 38 -43.32 -11.01 9.20
N SER A 39 -42.21 -10.78 8.50
CA SER A 39 -42.12 -10.81 7.05
C SER A 39 -41.34 -12.05 6.60
N LYS A 40 -41.93 -12.78 5.65
CA LYS A 40 -41.40 -14.02 5.06
C LYS A 40 -40.01 -13.79 4.47
N PRO A 41 -39.09 -14.78 4.51
CA PRO A 41 -37.76 -14.61 3.94
C PRO A 41 -37.86 -14.52 2.42
N ALA A 42 -37.70 -13.30 1.89
CA ALA A 42 -37.47 -13.09 0.47
C ALA A 42 -36.09 -13.65 0.14
N THR A 43 -36.04 -14.64 -0.75
CA THR A 43 -34.80 -15.20 -1.28
C THR A 43 -34.08 -14.11 -2.09
N VAL A 44 -33.21 -13.35 -1.43
CA VAL A 44 -32.34 -12.37 -2.08
C VAL A 44 -31.38 -13.16 -2.95
N ARG A 45 -31.66 -13.21 -4.26
CA ARG A 45 -30.67 -13.62 -5.28
C ARG A 45 -29.52 -12.62 -5.21
N THR A 46 -28.52 -12.92 -4.40
CA THR A 46 -27.21 -12.29 -4.46
C THR A 46 -26.63 -12.59 -5.83
N LYS A 47 -26.73 -11.62 -6.74
CA LYS A 47 -25.95 -11.66 -7.98
C LYS A 47 -24.47 -11.76 -7.55
N PRO A 48 -23.68 -12.67 -8.13
CA PRO A 48 -22.26 -12.70 -7.86
C PRO A 48 -21.70 -11.33 -8.23
N ILE A 49 -21.13 -10.64 -7.24
CA ILE A 49 -20.35 -9.42 -7.46
C ILE A 49 -19.14 -9.88 -8.25
N THR A 50 -19.22 -9.75 -9.57
CA THR A 50 -18.11 -9.98 -10.47
C THR A 50 -17.03 -8.99 -10.06
N THR A 51 -16.01 -9.50 -9.35
CA THR A 51 -14.87 -8.71 -8.93
C THR A 51 -14.13 -8.34 -10.21
N ALA A 52 -14.42 -7.15 -10.76
CA ALA A 52 -13.70 -6.61 -11.89
C ALA A 52 -12.21 -6.73 -11.57
N ALA A 53 -11.47 -7.49 -12.39
CA ALA A 53 -10.07 -7.76 -12.18
C ALA A 53 -9.33 -6.43 -11.97
N MET A 54 -8.73 -6.29 -10.79
CA MET A 54 -8.07 -5.09 -10.31
C MET A 54 -6.73 -4.91 -10.99
N THR A 55 -6.78 -4.74 -12.29
CA THR A 55 -5.60 -4.62 -13.10
C THR A 55 -5.33 -3.12 -13.23
N ILE A 56 -4.30 -2.63 -12.55
CA ILE A 56 -3.69 -1.34 -12.94
C ILE A 56 -2.98 -1.59 -14.27
N THR A 57 -3.74 -1.72 -15.35
CA THR A 57 -3.21 -1.77 -16.72
C THR A 57 -3.28 -0.36 -17.27
N THR A 58 -2.41 0.52 -16.79
CA THR A 58 -2.21 1.79 -17.49
C THR A 58 -1.23 1.51 -18.63
N LEU A 59 -1.65 1.78 -19.87
CA LEU A 59 -0.82 1.58 -21.07
C LEU A 59 0.46 2.43 -21.06
N GLU A 60 0.53 3.46 -20.22
CA GLU A 60 1.66 4.38 -20.13
C GLU A 60 2.54 4.12 -18.90
N PRO A 61 3.87 4.10 -19.08
CA PRO A 61 4.83 4.07 -17.98
C PRO A 61 4.62 5.24 -16.99
N PRO A 62 4.86 5.05 -15.69
CA PRO A 62 4.75 6.11 -14.72
C PRO A 62 5.86 7.16 -14.93
N ARG A 63 5.52 8.44 -14.75
CA ARG A 63 6.49 9.54 -14.71
C ARG A 63 7.25 9.58 -13.39
N CYS A 64 8.54 9.90 -13.44
CA CYS A 64 9.37 10.15 -12.29
C CYS A 64 8.84 11.36 -11.49
N PRO A 65 8.66 11.28 -10.17
CA PRO A 65 8.17 12.41 -9.37
C PRO A 65 9.19 13.56 -9.24
N THR A 66 10.42 13.40 -9.74
CA THR A 66 11.48 14.41 -9.67
C THR A 66 11.70 15.13 -10.99
N CYS A 67 11.94 14.39 -12.08
CA CYS A 67 12.20 14.98 -13.41
C CYS A 67 11.02 14.89 -14.38
N TYR A 68 9.93 14.22 -14.00
CA TYR A 68 8.73 14.02 -14.81
C TYR A 68 8.90 13.19 -16.10
N GLU A 69 10.09 12.65 -16.37
CA GLU A 69 10.32 11.70 -17.47
C GLU A 69 9.67 10.34 -17.22
N HIS A 70 9.31 9.65 -18.31
CA HIS A 70 8.75 8.31 -18.23
C HIS A 70 9.77 7.29 -17.72
N GLY A 71 9.31 6.39 -16.84
CA GLY A 71 10.12 5.28 -16.35
C GLY A 71 10.36 4.21 -17.40
N ILE A 72 11.51 3.55 -17.29
CA ILE A 72 11.86 2.35 -18.06
C ILE A 72 11.52 1.12 -17.23
N ARG A 73 10.88 0.14 -17.87
CA ARG A 73 10.52 -1.13 -17.22
C ARG A 73 11.74 -2.05 -17.13
N GLN A 74 11.98 -2.60 -15.96
CA GLN A 74 13.04 -3.59 -15.68
C GLN A 74 12.48 -4.74 -14.83
N ILE A 75 13.27 -5.81 -14.67
CA ILE A 75 12.94 -6.96 -13.84
C ILE A 75 13.98 -7.07 -12.72
N VAL A 76 13.52 -7.23 -11.48
CA VAL A 76 14.42 -7.46 -10.34
C VAL A 76 15.14 -8.79 -10.54
N ASN A 77 16.46 -8.79 -10.33
CA ASN A 77 17.30 -9.98 -10.44
C ASN A 77 16.73 -11.16 -9.62
N GLY A 78 16.74 -12.36 -10.20
CA GLY A 78 16.23 -13.59 -9.57
C GLY A 78 16.91 -13.97 -8.26
N ASN A 79 18.14 -13.51 -8.02
CA ASN A 79 18.90 -13.77 -6.80
C ASN A 79 18.72 -12.69 -5.72
N ASN A 80 17.69 -11.84 -5.81
CA ASN A 80 17.44 -10.80 -4.82
C ASN A 80 16.93 -11.41 -3.50
N PRO A 81 17.69 -11.31 -2.39
CA PRO A 81 17.33 -11.96 -1.12
C PRO A 81 16.16 -11.29 -0.40
N ASN A 82 15.76 -10.09 -0.81
CA ASN A 82 14.72 -9.30 -0.14
C ASN A 82 13.30 -9.68 -0.59
N GLY A 83 13.12 -10.85 -1.20
CA GLY A 83 11.79 -11.34 -1.63
C GLY A 83 11.17 -10.54 -2.79
N ASN A 84 11.98 -9.79 -3.52
CA ASN A 84 11.54 -9.03 -4.70
C ASN A 84 12.00 -9.65 -6.02
N ALA A 85 12.66 -10.81 -5.98
CA ALA A 85 13.15 -11.51 -7.16
C ALA A 85 12.06 -11.67 -8.23
N GLY A 86 12.43 -11.40 -9.49
CA GLY A 86 11.55 -11.56 -10.65
C GLY A 86 10.45 -10.51 -10.80
N ARG A 87 10.30 -9.58 -9.85
CA ARG A 87 9.25 -8.55 -9.92
C ARG A 87 9.57 -7.51 -11.00
N PRO A 88 8.62 -7.15 -11.86
CA PRO A 88 8.79 -6.03 -12.75
C PRO A 88 8.68 -4.70 -12.00
N TYR A 89 9.49 -3.71 -12.39
CA TYR A 89 9.46 -2.37 -11.82
C TYR A 89 9.80 -1.31 -12.85
N TYR A 90 9.45 -0.07 -12.56
CA TYR A 90 9.88 1.11 -13.31
C TYR A 90 10.99 1.85 -12.57
N ILE A 91 12.00 2.27 -13.31
CA ILE A 91 13.08 3.14 -12.86
C ILE A 91 13.17 4.37 -13.75
N CYS A 92 13.46 5.53 -13.18
CA CYS A 92 13.84 6.70 -13.95
C CYS A 92 15.31 6.58 -14.35
N ASP A 93 15.60 6.56 -15.64
CA ASP A 93 16.98 6.46 -16.16
C ASP A 93 17.79 7.72 -15.82
N LEU A 94 17.22 8.91 -16.01
CA LEU A 94 17.90 10.18 -15.73
C LEU A 94 18.22 10.39 -14.24
N CYS A 95 17.32 9.95 -13.35
CA CYS A 95 17.50 10.12 -11.90
C CYS A 95 18.12 8.89 -11.21
N ASP A 96 18.35 7.80 -11.94
CA ASP A 96 18.73 6.48 -11.41
C ASP A 96 17.91 6.08 -10.16
N ARG A 97 16.58 6.22 -10.26
CA ARG A 97 15.68 6.06 -9.09
C ARG A 97 14.48 5.19 -9.40
N PHE A 98 14.22 4.23 -8.51
CA PHE A 98 13.00 3.43 -8.50
C PHE A 98 11.74 4.32 -8.44
N ILE A 99 10.76 4.02 -9.28
CA ILE A 99 9.47 4.72 -9.30
C ILE A 99 8.41 3.87 -8.61
N CYS A 100 8.11 2.68 -9.14
CA CYS A 100 7.16 1.74 -8.56
C CYS A 100 7.34 0.33 -9.14
N PHE A 101 6.77 -0.68 -8.47
CA PHE A 101 6.60 -2.01 -9.05
C PHE A 101 5.47 -2.00 -10.09
N ASP A 102 5.60 -2.86 -11.10
CA ASP A 102 4.66 -3.03 -12.24
C ASP A 102 3.93 -4.38 -12.16
N ASP A 103 3.58 -4.79 -10.95
CA ASP A 103 2.75 -5.98 -10.69
C ASP A 103 1.58 -5.63 -9.77
N GLN A 104 0.65 -6.56 -9.55
CA GLN A 104 -0.52 -6.33 -8.68
C GLN A 104 -0.27 -6.65 -7.20
N ARG A 105 0.94 -7.07 -6.82
CA ARG A 105 1.23 -7.60 -5.49
C ARG A 105 1.13 -6.51 -4.40
N GLY A 106 0.28 -6.71 -3.41
CA GLY A 106 0.04 -5.76 -2.34
C GLY A 106 -0.95 -4.64 -2.71
N ILE A 107 -1.54 -4.64 -3.90
CA ILE A 107 -2.58 -3.68 -4.31
C ILE A 107 -3.95 -4.25 -3.97
N SER A 108 -4.76 -3.50 -3.21
CA SER A 108 -6.09 -3.92 -2.79
C SER A 108 -7.02 -2.72 -2.56
N PRO A 109 -8.35 -2.86 -2.75
CA PRO A 109 -9.33 -1.86 -2.34
C PRO A 109 -9.46 -1.67 -0.85
N ALA A 110 -9.07 -2.69 -0.08
CA ALA A 110 -9.04 -2.58 1.36
C ALA A 110 -7.93 -1.63 1.84
N ASN A 111 -6.94 -1.34 0.99
CA ASN A 111 -5.88 -0.40 1.31
C ASN A 111 -6.41 1.05 1.26
N PRO A 112 -5.83 1.99 2.03
CA PRO A 112 -6.17 3.40 1.93
C PRO A 112 -5.89 3.94 0.52
N ARG A 113 -6.59 5.01 0.14
CA ARG A 113 -6.30 5.75 -1.11
C ARG A 113 -5.08 6.64 -0.93
N CYS A 114 -4.25 6.74 -1.96
CA CYS A 114 -3.16 7.70 -1.98
C CYS A 114 -3.65 9.11 -2.35
N ARG A 115 -2.75 10.11 -2.35
CA ARG A 115 -3.08 11.50 -2.73
C ARG A 115 -3.57 11.64 -4.18
N CYS A 116 -3.28 10.68 -5.05
CA CYS A 116 -3.80 10.63 -6.42
C CYS A 116 -5.24 10.08 -6.51
N GLY A 117 -5.87 9.71 -5.39
CA GLY A 117 -7.16 9.01 -5.37
C GLY A 117 -7.11 7.56 -5.86
N ARG A 118 -5.90 7.00 -6.07
CA ARG A 118 -5.69 5.62 -6.54
C ARG A 118 -5.42 4.66 -5.38
N TYR A 119 -5.54 3.36 -5.63
CA TYR A 119 -5.19 2.34 -4.64
C TYR A 119 -3.71 2.45 -4.27
N THR A 120 -3.39 2.16 -3.01
CA THR A 120 -2.02 2.05 -2.52
C THR A 120 -1.51 0.63 -2.64
N ARG A 121 -0.19 0.47 -2.58
CA ARG A 121 0.49 -0.82 -2.46
C ARG A 121 0.93 -1.00 -1.01
N ARG A 122 0.49 -2.09 -0.39
CA ARG A 122 0.95 -2.57 0.91
C ARG A 122 2.30 -3.24 0.73
N GLN A 123 3.27 -2.94 1.58
CA GLN A 123 4.66 -3.44 1.49
C GLN A 123 5.23 -3.75 2.87
N ILE A 124 6.32 -4.52 2.89
CA ILE A 124 7.13 -4.81 4.09
C ILE A 124 8.41 -3.99 4.01
N ALA A 125 8.73 -3.27 5.07
CA ALA A 125 9.99 -2.54 5.21
C ALA A 125 11.20 -3.49 5.29
N GLY A 126 12.32 -3.04 4.73
CA GLY A 126 13.61 -3.73 4.88
C GLY A 126 14.09 -3.76 6.34
N THR A 127 15.15 -4.53 6.60
CA THR A 127 15.75 -4.68 7.93
C THR A 127 16.43 -3.40 8.42
N GLU A 128 16.79 -2.51 7.50
CA GLU A 128 17.51 -1.26 7.75
C GLU A 128 16.62 -0.09 8.16
N LYS A 129 15.30 -0.28 8.22
CA LYS A 129 14.35 0.76 8.63
C LYS A 129 14.22 0.83 10.15
N GLU A 130 13.76 1.98 10.65
CA GLU A 130 13.50 2.23 12.08
C GLU A 130 12.57 1.15 12.67
N VAL A 131 11.58 0.72 11.89
CA VAL A 131 10.74 -0.44 12.18
C VAL A 131 11.04 -1.56 11.17
N PRO A 132 11.97 -2.48 11.50
CA PRO A 132 12.27 -3.63 10.64
C PRO A 132 11.01 -4.45 10.39
N HIS A 133 10.79 -4.81 9.12
CA HIS A 133 9.63 -5.58 8.68
C HIS A 133 8.27 -4.92 8.97
N GLY A 134 8.26 -3.60 9.20
CA GLY A 134 7.06 -2.79 9.35
C GLY A 134 6.22 -2.77 8.08
N ILE A 135 4.92 -2.95 8.24
CA ILE A 135 3.96 -2.93 7.15
C ILE A 135 3.57 -1.47 6.88
N HIS A 136 3.59 -1.07 5.62
CA HIS A 136 3.28 0.29 5.20
C HIS A 136 2.60 0.32 3.83
N TYR A 137 1.97 1.45 3.52
CA TYR A 137 1.26 1.72 2.29
C TYR A 137 1.94 2.85 1.51
N VAL A 138 2.19 2.62 0.22
CA VAL A 138 2.73 3.63 -0.70
C VAL A 138 1.82 3.85 -1.90
N CYS A 139 2.01 4.95 -2.63
CA CYS A 139 1.37 5.13 -3.92
C CYS A 139 1.74 3.98 -4.87
N ALA A 140 0.76 3.18 -5.32
CA ALA A 140 1.02 2.03 -6.19
C ALA A 140 1.68 2.40 -7.52
N ARG A 141 1.47 3.64 -7.98
CA ARG A 141 2.00 4.19 -9.25
C ARG A 141 3.29 5.01 -9.07
N GLY A 142 3.73 5.25 -7.82
CA GLY A 142 4.92 6.07 -7.55
C GLY A 142 4.79 7.56 -7.90
N TRP A 143 3.59 8.05 -8.22
CA TRP A 143 3.36 9.43 -8.66
C TRP A 143 3.34 10.48 -7.54
N CYS A 144 2.89 10.08 -6.36
CA CYS A 144 2.90 10.94 -5.19
C CYS A 144 3.71 10.32 -4.06
N SER A 145 4.21 11.15 -3.18
CA SER A 145 4.95 10.76 -1.97
C SER A 145 4.03 10.27 -0.83
N PHE A 146 2.90 9.64 -1.16
CA PHE A 146 2.04 9.05 -0.13
C PHE A 146 2.78 7.91 0.59
N TYR A 147 2.78 7.98 1.91
CA TYR A 147 3.29 6.97 2.82
C TYR A 147 2.38 6.93 4.05
N SER A 148 2.04 5.74 4.51
CA SER A 148 1.31 5.54 5.77
C SER A 148 1.65 4.18 6.35
N GLU A 149 1.81 4.11 7.66
CA GLU A 149 2.03 2.86 8.38
C GLU A 149 0.73 2.09 8.53
N GLU A 150 0.79 0.75 8.50
CA GLU A 150 -0.30 -0.07 9.00
C GLU A 150 -0.14 -0.23 10.51
N VAL A 151 -1.02 0.41 11.27
CA VAL A 151 -1.02 0.35 12.73
C VAL A 151 -2.09 -0.60 13.26
N ASP A 152 -1.86 -1.16 14.45
CA ASP A 152 -2.87 -1.91 15.21
C ASP A 152 -3.77 -0.98 16.05
N GLN A 153 -4.54 -1.57 16.98
CA GLN A 153 -5.48 -0.82 17.83
C GLN A 153 -4.76 0.10 18.83
N ASP A 154 -3.52 -0.22 19.18
CA ASP A 154 -2.70 0.56 20.11
C ASP A 154 -1.88 1.65 19.39
N GLY A 155 -2.04 1.77 18.06
CA GLY A 155 -1.29 2.70 17.23
C GLY A 155 0.14 2.23 16.93
N VAL A 156 0.46 0.97 17.21
CA VAL A 156 1.79 0.40 16.93
C VAL A 156 1.83 -0.14 15.51
N GLN A 157 2.88 0.18 14.76
CA GLN A 157 3.05 -0.35 13.41
C GLN A 157 3.14 -1.87 13.42
N ARG A 158 2.23 -2.52 12.68
CA ARG A 158 2.23 -3.96 12.47
C ARG A 158 3.49 -4.40 11.75
N ARG A 159 4.04 -5.54 12.16
CA ARG A 159 5.26 -6.11 11.61
C ARG A 159 5.04 -7.52 11.14
N VAL A 160 5.76 -7.92 10.10
CA VAL A 160 5.87 -9.32 9.71
C VAL A 160 7.00 -9.97 10.52
N PRO A 161 6.77 -11.08 11.22
CA PRO A 161 7.85 -11.81 11.89
C PRO A 161 8.96 -12.17 10.90
N ALA A 162 10.24 -12.00 11.27
CA ALA A 162 11.38 -12.18 10.36
C ALA A 162 11.35 -13.51 9.59
N ARG A 163 11.01 -14.61 10.27
CA ARG A 163 10.86 -15.96 9.68
C ARG A 163 9.80 -16.06 8.58
N LEU A 164 8.86 -15.12 8.53
CA LEU A 164 7.75 -15.10 7.57
C LEU A 164 7.97 -14.08 6.44
N VAL A 165 9.02 -13.26 6.45
CA VAL A 165 9.23 -12.22 5.43
C VAL A 165 9.40 -12.83 4.03
N GLY A 166 10.21 -13.90 3.93
CA GLY A 166 10.42 -14.62 2.68
C GLY A 166 9.14 -15.28 2.16
N THR A 167 8.32 -15.86 3.04
CA THR A 167 7.04 -16.48 2.66
C THR A 167 6.00 -15.43 2.30
N CYS A 168 5.89 -14.35 3.08
CA CYS A 168 5.00 -13.22 2.83
C CYS A 168 5.30 -12.54 1.49
N SER A 169 6.53 -12.68 1.02
CA SER A 169 6.94 -12.16 -0.28
C SER A 169 6.34 -12.90 -1.49
N GLY A 170 5.71 -14.06 -1.29
CA GLY A 170 4.95 -14.73 -2.34
C GLY A 170 3.47 -14.36 -2.39
N TYR A 171 2.94 -13.71 -1.36
CA TYR A 171 1.49 -13.49 -1.25
C TYR A 171 1.05 -12.25 -2.03
N SER A 172 -0.03 -12.40 -2.79
CA SER A 172 -0.63 -11.31 -3.56
C SER A 172 -1.08 -10.11 -2.72
N TYR A 173 -1.16 -10.27 -1.40
CA TYR A 173 -1.63 -9.26 -0.44
C TYR A 173 -0.52 -8.40 0.19
N ILE A 174 0.77 -8.72 -0.04
CA ILE A 174 1.92 -7.96 0.50
C ILE A 174 3.06 -7.90 -0.51
#